data_AF-A0A2G6LW50-F1
#
_entry.id   AF-A0A2G6LW50-F1
#
_cell.length_a   1.000
_cell.length_b   1.000
_cell.length_c   1.000
_cell.angle_alpha   90.00
_cell.angle_beta   90.00
_cell.angle_gamma   90.00
#
_symmetry.space_group_name_H-M   'P 1'
#
loop_
_entity.id
_entity.type
_entity.pdbx_description
1 polymer ?
#
loop_
_entity_poly.entity_id
_entity_poly.type
_entity_poly.pdbx_seq_one_letter_code
_entity_poly.pdbx_strand_id
1 'polypeptide(L)'
;MEERLLDYGIVLGVVLVLMGLFRLSRFLLRRFTARENFDADRALVWAGYFLLSGLLLLPFITALLAFADNQALAGGMPLHLFLTAISVVLFSFAEDLFRDYNSYGSRELKPLSWHVKKLLIPVLVFWIIGCVFISPLFYSGLTVLTSVFYRLCLFFRKTGPGKN
;
A
#
# COMPACT_ATOMS: atom_id res chain seq x y z
N MET A 1 3.91 33.42 -21.97
CA MET A 1 2.81 33.49 -20.96
C MET A 1 1.82 32.35 -21.17
N GLU A 2 1.51 31.99 -22.42
CA GLU A 2 0.68 30.82 -22.79
C GLU A 2 1.24 29.47 -22.30
N GLU A 3 2.56 29.22 -22.41
CA GLU A 3 3.18 27.97 -21.92
C GLU A 3 2.96 27.76 -20.41
N ARG A 4 3.03 28.84 -19.62
CA ARG A 4 2.77 28.78 -18.17
C ARG A 4 1.32 28.45 -17.85
N LEU A 5 0.37 28.92 -18.66
CA LEU A 5 -1.06 28.59 -18.49
C LEU A 5 -1.35 27.13 -18.83
N LEU A 6 -0.69 26.60 -19.86
CA LEU A 6 -0.72 25.17 -20.21
C LEU A 6 -0.15 24.30 -19.08
N ASP A 7 1.01 24.68 -18.53
CA ASP A 7 1.62 23.96 -17.39
C ASP A 7 0.70 23.95 -16.16
N TYR A 8 0.11 25.10 -15.80
CA TYR A 8 -0.85 25.15 -14.69
C TYR A 8 -2.11 24.33 -14.96
N GLY A 9 -2.60 24.31 -16.19
CA GLY A 9 -3.74 23.48 -16.61
C GLY A 9 -3.45 21.99 -16.49
N ILE A 10 -2.27 21.55 -16.91
CA ILE A 10 -1.82 20.16 -16.79
C ILE A 10 -1.70 19.77 -15.31
N VAL A 11 -1.06 20.61 -14.48
CA VAL A 11 -0.96 20.37 -13.04
C VAL A 11 -2.33 20.27 -12.38
N LEU A 12 -3.25 21.18 -12.71
CA LEU A 12 -4.62 21.14 -12.19
C LEU A 12 -5.33 19.85 -12.60
N GLY A 13 -5.19 19.42 -13.86
CA GLY A 13 -5.72 18.15 -14.36
C GLY A 13 -5.20 16.95 -13.57
N VAL A 14 -3.88 16.89 -13.34
CA VAL A 14 -3.26 15.83 -12.53
C VAL A 14 -3.79 15.83 -11.10
N VAL A 15 -3.89 17.01 -10.46
CA VAL A 15 -4.44 17.14 -9.11
C VAL A 15 -5.89 16.66 -9.04
N LEU A 16 -6.72 16.99 -10.01
CA LEU A 16 -8.12 16.53 -10.07
C LEU A 16 -8.22 15.02 -10.26
N VAL A 17 -7.38 14.42 -11.10
CA VAL A 17 -7.32 12.96 -11.29
C VAL A 17 -6.89 12.27 -9.99
N LEU A 18 -5.84 12.76 -9.33
CA LEU A 18 -5.39 12.23 -8.04
C LEU A 18 -6.48 12.36 -6.98
N MET A 19 -7.15 13.52 -6.88
CA MET A 19 -8.28 13.72 -5.99
C MET A 19 -9.42 12.73 -6.27
N GLY A 20 -9.72 12.46 -7.54
CA GLY A 20 -10.68 11.45 -7.96
C GLY A 20 -10.29 10.05 -7.49
N LEU A 21 -9.03 9.66 -7.71
CA LEU A 21 -8.49 8.37 -7.26
C LEU A 21 -8.53 8.22 -5.74
N PHE A 22 -8.19 9.26 -4.97
CA PHE A 22 -8.29 9.25 -3.50
C PHE A 22 -9.73 9.17 -2.99
N ARG A 23 -10.68 9.80 -3.68
CA ARG A 23 -12.11 9.66 -3.33
C ARG A 23 -12.61 8.26 -3.62
N LEU A 24 -12.25 7.71 -4.77
CA LEU A 24 -12.60 6.35 -5.16
C LEU A 24 -11.97 5.34 -4.20
N SER A 25 -10.70 5.53 -3.82
CA SER A 25 -10.03 4.67 -2.86
C SER A 25 -10.80 4.67 -1.53
N ARG A 26 -11.05 5.84 -0.93
CA ARG A 26 -11.81 5.93 0.33
C ARG A 26 -13.19 5.27 0.25
N PHE A 27 -13.88 5.41 -0.88
CA PHE A 27 -15.16 4.74 -1.10
C PHE A 27 -15.02 3.21 -1.09
N LEU A 28 -14.05 2.67 -1.83
CA LEU A 28 -13.76 1.23 -1.88
C LEU A 28 -13.33 0.69 -0.52
N LEU A 29 -12.46 1.40 0.20
CA LEU A 29 -12.00 1.01 1.53
C LEU A 29 -13.17 0.96 2.52
N ARG A 30 -14.03 1.98 2.53
CA ARG A 30 -15.24 1.98 3.37
C ARG A 30 -16.14 0.79 3.07
N ARG A 31 -16.31 0.46 1.78
CA ARG A 31 -17.13 -0.68 1.36
C ARG A 31 -16.53 -2.02 1.83
N PHE A 32 -15.20 -2.12 1.80
CA PHE A 32 -14.45 -3.27 2.28
C PHE A 32 -14.56 -3.44 3.79
N THR A 33 -14.28 -2.38 4.56
CA THR A 33 -14.32 -2.41 6.04
C THR A 33 -15.73 -2.57 6.59
N ALA A 34 -16.77 -2.14 5.87
CA ALA A 34 -18.17 -2.27 6.30
C ALA A 34 -18.71 -3.71 6.23
N ARG A 35 -18.02 -4.64 5.57
CA ARG A 35 -18.46 -6.04 5.43
C ARG A 35 -18.00 -6.96 6.55
N GLU A 36 -17.00 -6.55 7.33
CA GLU A 36 -16.44 -7.37 8.41
C GLU A 36 -16.42 -6.60 9.73
N ASN A 37 -16.47 -7.32 10.87
CA ASN A 37 -16.08 -6.76 12.16
C ASN A 37 -14.58 -6.44 12.12
N PHE A 38 -14.28 -5.25 11.61
CA PHE A 38 -12.92 -4.74 11.41
C PHE A 38 -12.42 -4.17 12.73
N ASP A 39 -11.45 -4.83 13.36
CA ASP A 39 -10.79 -4.38 14.57
C ASP A 39 -9.46 -3.67 14.26
N ALA A 40 -8.90 -2.97 15.24
CA ALA A 40 -7.63 -2.25 15.09
C ALA A 40 -6.47 -3.14 14.63
N ASP A 41 -6.42 -4.40 15.09
CA ASP A 41 -5.35 -5.34 14.76
C ASP A 41 -5.44 -5.86 13.32
N ARG A 42 -6.65 -6.14 12.83
CA ARG A 42 -6.91 -6.45 11.41
C ARG A 42 -6.64 -5.24 10.53
N ALA A 43 -6.99 -4.03 10.96
CA ALA A 43 -6.69 -2.82 10.22
C ALA A 43 -5.19 -2.68 9.98
N LEU A 44 -4.35 -2.90 11.00
CA LEU A 44 -2.89 -2.92 10.84
C LEU A 44 -2.42 -4.03 9.90
N VAL A 45 -2.92 -5.26 10.03
CA VAL A 45 -2.51 -6.37 9.14
C VAL A 45 -2.86 -6.08 7.69
N TRP A 46 -4.07 -5.60 7.43
CA TRP A 46 -4.51 -5.20 6.08
C TRP A 46 -3.69 -4.02 5.55
N ALA A 47 -3.39 -3.03 6.39
CA ALA A 47 -2.51 -1.92 6.02
C ALA A 47 -1.14 -2.44 5.58
N GLY A 48 -0.58 -3.40 6.32
CA GLY A 48 0.65 -4.10 5.96
C GLY A 48 0.56 -4.82 4.62
N TYR A 49 -0.53 -5.56 4.37
CA TYR A 49 -0.74 -6.25 3.09
C TYR A 49 -0.83 -5.27 1.92
N PHE A 50 -1.57 -4.18 2.06
CA PHE A 50 -1.68 -3.15 1.03
C PHE A 50 -0.36 -2.44 0.78
N LEU A 51 0.40 -2.13 1.85
CA LEU A 51 1.73 -1.52 1.74
C LEU A 51 2.71 -2.42 0.99
N LEU A 52 2.83 -3.68 1.39
CA LEU A 52 3.75 -4.63 0.76
C LEU A 52 3.34 -4.90 -0.70
N SER A 53 2.05 -5.03 -0.96
CA SER A 53 1.53 -5.20 -2.33
C SER A 53 1.82 -3.97 -3.18
N GLY A 54 1.58 -2.76 -2.67
CA GLY A 54 1.85 -1.51 -3.38
C GLY A 54 3.33 -1.33 -3.72
N LEU A 55 4.23 -1.67 -2.78
CA LEU A 55 5.69 -1.61 -2.99
C LEU A 55 6.20 -2.65 -3.98
N LEU A 56 5.47 -3.75 -4.17
CA LEU A 56 5.91 -4.87 -5.01
C LEU A 56 5.29 -4.87 -6.40
N LEU A 57 4.04 -4.40 -6.53
CA LEU A 57 3.24 -4.50 -7.74
C LEU A 57 3.95 -3.92 -8.96
N LEU A 58 4.33 -2.65 -8.88
CA LEU A 58 4.96 -1.94 -9.98
C LEU A 58 6.32 -2.54 -10.37
N PRO A 59 7.28 -2.76 -9.43
CA PRO A 59 8.56 -3.37 -9.77
C PRO A 59 8.43 -4.81 -10.29
N PHE A 60 7.55 -5.62 -9.72
CA PHE A 60 7.35 -7.00 -10.13
C PHE A 60 6.81 -7.11 -11.56
N ILE A 61 5.75 -6.36 -11.87
CA ILE A 61 5.17 -6.38 -13.22
C ILE A 61 6.15 -5.79 -14.24
N THR A 62 6.87 -4.73 -13.88
CA THR A 62 7.91 -4.15 -14.75
C THR A 62 9.00 -5.17 -15.07
N ALA A 63 9.47 -5.93 -14.08
CA ALA A 63 10.49 -6.95 -14.27
C ALA A 63 9.98 -8.15 -15.10
N LEU A 64 8.73 -8.58 -14.90
CA LEU A 64 8.10 -9.62 -15.72
C LEU A 64 7.99 -9.19 -17.19
N LEU A 65 7.59 -7.95 -17.45
CA LEU A 65 7.48 -7.43 -18.81
C LEU A 65 8.86 -7.31 -19.48
N ALA A 66 9.87 -6.86 -18.74
CA ALA A 66 11.25 -6.80 -19.22
C ALA A 66 11.81 -8.20 -19.54
N PHE A 67 11.40 -9.23 -18.80
CA PHE A 67 11.76 -10.61 -19.10
C PHE A 67 11.03 -11.17 -20.34
N ALA A 68 9.78 -10.74 -20.55
CA ALA A 68 8.94 -11.24 -21.64
C ALA A 68 9.22 -10.58 -23.00
N ASP A 69 9.70 -9.33 -23.04
CA ASP A 69 9.87 -8.61 -24.30
C ASP A 69 11.13 -7.71 -24.28
N ASN A 70 12.11 -8.06 -25.12
CA ASN A 70 13.45 -7.46 -25.07
C ASN A 70 13.65 -6.32 -26.09
N GLN A 71 12.63 -5.93 -26.88
CA GLN A 71 12.85 -4.97 -27.98
C GLN A 71 11.83 -3.85 -28.19
N ALA A 72 10.59 -3.93 -27.70
CA ALA A 72 9.70 -2.76 -27.66
C ALA A 72 8.51 -3.00 -26.72
N LEU A 73 8.49 -2.33 -25.57
CA LEU A 73 7.29 -2.20 -24.72
C LEU A 73 6.20 -1.37 -25.46
N ALA A 74 5.62 -1.92 -26.51
CA ALA A 74 4.48 -1.35 -27.21
C ALA A 74 3.27 -1.38 -26.25
N GLY A 75 2.98 -0.23 -25.63
CA GLY A 75 2.00 -0.11 -24.54
C GLY A 75 2.60 0.10 -23.14
N GLY A 76 3.92 0.27 -23.03
CA GLY A 76 4.62 0.48 -21.75
C GLY A 76 4.12 1.70 -20.97
N MET A 77 3.88 2.83 -21.64
CA MET A 77 3.35 4.04 -20.98
C MET A 77 1.93 3.84 -20.43
N PRO A 78 0.92 3.39 -21.21
CA PRO A 78 -0.41 3.09 -20.68
C PRO A 78 -0.40 2.06 -19.54
N LEU A 79 0.38 0.99 -19.67
CA LEU A 79 0.49 -0.06 -18.65
C LEU A 79 1.15 0.45 -17.37
N HIS A 80 2.22 1.24 -17.51
CA HIS A 80 2.89 1.86 -16.36
C HIS A 80 1.97 2.86 -15.65
N LEU A 81 1.23 3.69 -16.38
CA LEU A 81 0.24 4.61 -15.81
C LEU A 81 -0.86 3.86 -15.06
N PHE A 82 -1.34 2.74 -15.62
CA PHE A 82 -2.34 1.90 -14.96
C PHE A 82 -1.81 1.25 -13.67
N LEU A 83 -0.60 0.67 -13.71
CA LEU A 83 0.05 0.09 -12.53
C LEU A 83 0.35 1.13 -11.45
N THR A 84 0.74 2.34 -11.88
CA THR A 84 0.95 3.48 -10.98
C THR A 84 -0.36 3.87 -10.31
N ALA A 85 -1.46 3.96 -11.06
CA ALA A 85 -2.77 4.27 -10.51
C ALA A 85 -3.23 3.22 -9.48
N ILE A 86 -3.03 1.92 -9.76
CA ILE A 86 -3.32 0.85 -8.79
C ILE A 86 -2.44 1.00 -7.56
N SER A 87 -1.14 1.24 -7.73
CA SER A 87 -0.20 1.39 -6.61
C SER A 87 -0.60 2.57 -5.72
N VAL A 88 -1.01 3.71 -6.30
CA VAL A 88 -1.55 4.87 -5.56
C VAL A 88 -2.79 4.48 -4.75
N VAL A 89 -3.71 3.69 -5.31
CA VAL A 89 -4.89 3.21 -4.58
C VAL A 89 -4.49 2.29 -3.42
N LEU A 90 -3.56 1.36 -3.64
CA LEU A 90 -3.07 0.46 -2.58
C LEU A 90 -2.37 1.23 -1.45
N PHE A 91 -1.49 2.19 -1.80
CA PHE A 91 -0.84 3.04 -0.81
C PHE A 91 -1.84 3.90 -0.05
N SER A 92 -2.85 4.44 -0.72
CA SER A 92 -3.94 5.18 -0.07
C SER A 92 -4.70 4.31 0.92
N PHE A 93 -4.96 3.04 0.62
CA PHE A 93 -5.58 2.11 1.57
C PHE A 93 -4.67 1.84 2.77
N ALA A 94 -3.39 1.58 2.51
CA ALA A 94 -2.42 1.36 3.57
C ALA A 94 -2.33 2.58 4.50
N GLU A 95 -2.23 3.78 3.93
CA GLU A 95 -2.17 5.05 4.66
C GLU A 95 -3.43 5.26 5.51
N ASP A 96 -4.61 5.19 4.91
CA ASP A 96 -5.87 5.40 5.63
C ASP A 96 -6.02 4.40 6.79
N LEU A 97 -5.66 3.13 6.57
CA LEU A 97 -5.69 2.10 7.63
C LEU A 97 -4.64 2.35 8.72
N PHE A 98 -3.38 2.69 8.38
CA PHE A 98 -2.34 3.02 9.36
C PHE A 98 -2.62 4.33 10.10
N ARG A 99 -3.41 5.23 9.52
CA ARG A 99 -3.84 6.48 10.17
C ARG A 99 -4.97 6.23 11.14
N ASP A 100 -5.97 5.46 10.71
CA ASP A 100 -7.24 5.34 11.43
C ASP A 100 -7.37 4.04 12.24
N TYR A 101 -6.36 3.16 12.30
CA TYR A 101 -6.44 1.85 12.98
C TYR A 101 -6.97 1.94 14.43
N ASN A 102 -6.60 2.97 15.20
CA ASN A 102 -7.10 3.17 16.57
C ASN A 102 -8.61 3.49 16.63
N SER A 103 -9.19 4.07 15.58
CA SER A 103 -10.61 4.43 15.52
C SER A 103 -11.53 3.21 15.38
N TYR A 104 -11.02 2.11 14.83
CA TYR A 104 -11.78 0.86 14.68
C TYR A 104 -12.05 0.19 16.04
N GLY A 105 -11.26 0.53 17.07
CA GLY A 105 -11.36 -0.04 18.40
C GLY A 105 -10.96 -1.53 18.44
N SER A 106 -10.58 -2.00 19.63
CA SER A 106 -10.42 -3.43 19.89
C SER A 106 -10.76 -3.70 21.35
N ARG A 107 -11.54 -4.76 21.59
CA ARG A 107 -11.84 -5.25 22.95
C ARG A 107 -10.58 -5.80 23.63
N GLU A 108 -9.69 -6.40 22.84
CA GLU A 108 -8.46 -7.01 23.32
C GLU A 108 -7.37 -6.89 22.25
N LEU A 109 -6.22 -6.34 22.62
CA LEU A 109 -5.09 -6.16 21.70
C LEU A 109 -4.37 -7.50 21.47
N LYS A 110 -4.24 -7.92 20.21
CA LYS A 110 -3.56 -9.17 19.88
C LYS A 110 -2.05 -9.10 20.12
N PRO A 111 -1.39 -10.14 20.64
CA PRO A 111 0.04 -10.09 20.92
C PRO A 111 0.88 -9.95 19.63
N LEU A 112 2.12 -9.45 19.76
CA LEU A 112 3.06 -9.31 18.63
C LEU A 112 3.22 -10.61 17.83
N SER A 113 3.27 -11.76 18.52
CA SER A 113 3.38 -13.08 17.90
C SER A 113 2.25 -13.38 16.91
N TRP A 114 1.04 -12.87 17.16
CA TRP A 114 -0.09 -13.02 16.25
C TRP A 114 0.13 -12.24 14.95
N HIS A 115 0.63 -11.00 15.04
CA HIS A 115 0.95 -10.18 13.86
C HIS A 115 2.11 -10.78 13.07
N VAL A 116 3.15 -11.26 13.75
CA VAL A 116 4.27 -11.94 13.09
C VAL A 116 3.75 -13.14 12.30
N LYS A 117 2.90 -13.99 12.90
CA LYS A 117 2.33 -15.15 12.19
C LYS A 117 1.54 -14.77 10.93
N LYS A 118 0.85 -13.63 10.94
CA LYS A 118 0.07 -13.14 9.79
C LYS A 118 0.93 -12.48 8.71
N LEU A 119 1.94 -11.70 9.11
CA LEU A 119 2.76 -10.92 8.18
C LEU A 119 4.02 -11.64 7.72
N LEU A 120 4.45 -12.71 8.39
CA LEU A 120 5.70 -13.41 8.06
C LEU A 120 5.73 -13.88 6.60
N ILE A 121 4.69 -14.58 6.15
CA ILE A 121 4.63 -15.09 4.77
C ILE A 121 4.63 -13.94 3.76
N PRO A 122 3.75 -12.93 3.86
CA PRO A 122 3.78 -11.76 2.97
C PRO A 122 5.12 -11.00 2.96
N VAL A 123 5.75 -10.82 4.13
CA VAL A 123 7.06 -10.17 4.23
C VAL A 123 8.15 -10.99 3.56
N LEU A 124 8.14 -12.31 3.74
CA LEU A 124 9.10 -13.20 3.07
C LEU A 124 8.90 -13.19 1.55
N VAL A 125 7.65 -13.29 1.08
CA VAL A 125 7.34 -13.20 -0.35
C VAL A 125 7.81 -11.87 -0.92
N PHE A 126 7.52 -10.76 -0.22
CA PHE A 126 7.97 -9.42 -0.58
C PHE A 126 9.49 -9.34 -0.71
N TRP A 127 10.19 -9.84 0.30
CA TRP A 127 11.65 -9.83 0.33
C TRP A 127 12.27 -10.69 -0.77
N ILE A 128 11.81 -11.94 -0.95
CA ILE A 128 12.33 -12.86 -1.96
C ILE A 128 12.16 -12.28 -3.37
N ILE A 129 10.95 -11.82 -3.70
CA ILE A 129 10.67 -11.25 -5.02
C ILE A 129 11.56 -10.00 -5.23
N GLY A 130 11.61 -9.11 -4.26
CA GLY A 130 12.44 -7.90 -4.37
C GLY A 130 13.94 -8.17 -4.52
N CYS A 131 14.44 -9.18 -3.81
CA CYS A 131 15.83 -9.64 -3.93
C CYS A 131 16.13 -10.23 -5.31
N VAL A 132 15.21 -11.03 -5.88
CA VAL A 132 15.40 -11.72 -7.17
C VAL A 132 15.31 -10.74 -8.34
N PHE A 133 14.34 -9.82 -8.32
CA PHE A 133 14.03 -8.99 -9.48
C PHE A 133 14.73 -7.62 -9.48
N ILE A 134 15.23 -7.13 -8.33
CA ILE A 134 15.80 -5.76 -8.24
C ILE A 134 17.14 -5.75 -7.51
N SER A 135 17.12 -5.88 -6.18
CA SER A 135 18.33 -5.68 -5.37
C SER A 135 18.14 -6.23 -3.96
N PRO A 136 18.99 -7.19 -3.54
CA PRO A 136 18.95 -7.73 -2.19
C PRO A 136 19.18 -6.68 -1.10
N LEU A 137 20.09 -5.73 -1.34
CA LEU A 137 20.40 -4.68 -0.37
C LEU A 137 19.21 -3.73 -0.17
N PHE A 138 18.61 -3.27 -1.26
CA PHE A 138 17.48 -2.34 -1.21
C PHE A 138 16.27 -2.95 -0.51
N TYR A 139 15.86 -4.16 -0.91
CA TYR A 139 14.70 -4.82 -0.31
C TYR A 139 14.94 -5.32 1.11
N SER A 140 16.18 -5.67 1.47
CA SER A 140 16.50 -5.95 2.88
C SER A 140 16.35 -4.70 3.74
N GLY A 141 16.85 -3.55 3.28
CA GLY A 141 16.66 -2.26 3.97
C GLY A 141 15.18 -1.89 4.09
N LEU A 142 14.41 -2.04 3.01
CA LEU A 142 12.98 -1.74 2.99
C LEU A 142 12.17 -2.67 3.90
N THR A 143 12.50 -3.96 3.95
CA THR A 143 11.91 -4.92 4.89
C THR A 143 12.20 -4.55 6.35
N VAL A 144 13.43 -4.13 6.67
CA VAL A 144 13.77 -3.66 8.02
C VAL A 144 12.99 -2.39 8.36
N LEU A 145 12.97 -1.40 7.47
CA LEU A 145 12.26 -0.14 7.68
C LEU A 145 10.76 -0.35 7.90
N THR A 146 10.12 -1.16 7.05
CA THR A 146 8.69 -1.49 7.17
C THR A 146 8.40 -2.29 8.45
N SER A 147 9.30 -3.18 8.86
CA SER A 147 9.17 -3.92 10.12
C SER A 147 9.27 -3.01 11.35
N VAL A 148 10.21 -2.05 11.33
CA VAL A 148 10.34 -1.04 12.39
C VAL A 148 9.12 -0.15 12.45
N PHE A 149 8.67 0.37 11.31
CA PHE A 149 7.45 1.17 11.22
C PHE A 149 6.23 0.41 11.76
N TYR A 150 6.03 -0.83 11.33
CA TYR A 150 4.92 -1.66 11.80
C TYR A 150 4.98 -1.92 13.31
N ARG A 151 6.17 -2.18 13.86
CA ARG A 151 6.37 -2.30 15.32
C ARG A 151 6.03 -1.02 16.06
N LEU A 152 6.37 0.15 15.52
CA LEU A 152 5.98 1.43 16.11
C LEU A 152 4.45 1.59 16.12
N CYS A 153 3.76 1.22 15.04
CA CYS A 153 2.29 1.21 15.02
C CYS A 153 1.70 0.30 16.11
N LEU A 154 2.27 -0.91 16.29
CA LEU A 154 1.85 -1.82 17.36
C LEU A 154 2.12 -1.26 18.76
N PHE A 155 3.20 -0.50 18.93
CA PHE A 155 3.54 0.13 20.20
C PHE A 155 2.57 1.26 20.58
N PHE A 156 2.14 2.06 19.60
CA PHE A 156 1.22 3.19 19.81
C PHE A 156 -0.27 2.83 19.77
N ARG A 157 -0.62 1.57 19.52
CA ARG A 157 -2.02 1.14 19.47
C ARG A 157 -2.68 1.23 20.85
N LYS A 158 -3.95 1.61 20.85
CA LYS A 158 -4.74 1.78 22.06
C LYS A 158 -5.92 0.82 22.07
N THR A 159 -6.29 0.35 23.25
CA THR A 159 -7.61 -0.23 23.46
C THR A 159 -8.65 0.85 23.28
N GLY A 160 -9.66 0.59 22.45
CA GLY A 160 -10.83 1.45 22.31
C GLY A 160 -11.91 1.05 23.32
N PRO A 161 -12.93 1.88 23.56
CA PRO A 161 -14.13 1.41 24.24
C PRO A 161 -14.72 0.31 23.36
N GLY A 162 -14.64 -0.94 23.81
CA GLY A 162 -15.27 -2.04 23.10
C GLY A 162 -16.74 -1.67 22.88
N LYS A 163 -17.18 -1.56 21.62
CA LYS A 163 -18.63 -1.48 21.35
C LYS A 163 -19.24 -2.75 21.93
N ASN A 164 -20.07 -2.59 22.97
CA ASN A 164 -20.88 -3.67 23.54
C ASN A 164 -21.84 -4.19 22.48
#